data_AF-A0A7S1EJ21-F1
#
_entry.id   AF-A0A7S1EJ21-F1
#
_cell.length_a   1.000
_cell.length_b   1.000
_cell.length_c   1.000
_cell.angle_alpha   90.00
_cell.angle_beta   90.00
_cell.angle_gamma   90.00
#
_symmetry.space_group_name_H-M   'P 1'
#
loop_
_entity.id
_entity.type
_entity.pdbx_description
1 polymer ?
#
loop_
_entity_poly.entity_id
_entity_poly.type
_entity_poly.pdbx_seq_one_letter_code
_entity_poly.pdbx_strand_id
1 'polypeptide(L)'
;AGLVERGKYVYYKFKHFNTQNRISVSLTKIKGDPDVAIGNNEHPFPTMQNSTWMQSAYGNDKITIHPFDKGFVTGILYVGIFGTIDSSFQLTVKWVEDPPPPPPTPKSALPLSRRGRVSSFIARSPRTPRTPSSSTKMSPSSARSRKDGGGDSILDKSADDNPEQIVEEDGE
;
A
#
# COMPACT_ATOMS: atom_id res chain seq x y z
N ALA A 1 13.00 -15.58 -10.87
CA ALA A 1 11.74 -16.12 -11.43
C ALA A 1 11.19 -17.16 -10.45
N GLY A 2 9.88 -17.38 -10.42
CA GLY A 2 9.22 -18.29 -9.48
C GLY A 2 8.15 -19.16 -10.15
N LEU A 3 7.76 -20.22 -9.45
CA LEU A 3 6.67 -21.13 -9.78
C LEU A 3 5.69 -21.16 -8.61
N VAL A 4 4.39 -21.24 -8.89
CA VAL A 4 3.36 -21.45 -7.87
C VAL A 4 2.29 -22.39 -8.43
N GLU A 5 1.96 -23.42 -7.66
CA GLU A 5 0.91 -24.37 -7.99
C GLU A 5 -0.47 -23.75 -7.78
N ARG A 6 -1.47 -24.30 -8.47
CA ARG A 6 -2.87 -23.92 -8.31
C ARG A 6 -3.32 -24.03 -6.84
N GLY A 7 -3.91 -22.95 -6.34
CA GLY A 7 -4.46 -22.87 -4.98
C GLY A 7 -3.40 -22.77 -3.89
N LYS A 8 -2.11 -22.62 -4.25
CA LYS A 8 -1.00 -22.51 -3.30
C LYS A 8 -0.43 -21.09 -3.28
N TYR A 9 0.36 -20.84 -2.25
CA TYR A 9 1.12 -19.61 -2.10
C TYR A 9 2.62 -19.90 -2.12
N VAL A 10 3.37 -18.97 -2.69
CA VAL A 10 4.82 -18.84 -2.44
C VAL A 10 5.07 -17.50 -1.79
N TYR A 11 5.93 -17.51 -0.76
CA TYR A 11 6.21 -16.34 0.05
C TYR A 11 7.63 -15.83 -0.16
N TYR A 12 7.76 -14.52 -0.21
CA TYR A 12 9.02 -13.80 -0.23
C TYR A 12 9.00 -12.74 0.87
N LYS A 13 10.18 -12.34 1.34
CA LYS A 13 10.33 -11.22 2.28
C LYS A 13 11.50 -10.35 1.85
N PHE A 14 11.38 -9.04 2.02
CA PHE A 14 12.49 -8.12 1.78
C PHE A 14 12.53 -7.06 2.87
N LYS A 15 13.74 -6.64 3.21
CA LYS A 15 13.98 -5.66 4.27
C LYS A 15 14.25 -4.29 3.67
N HIS A 16 13.72 -3.24 4.29
CA HIS A 16 14.00 -1.87 3.92
C HIS A 16 14.00 -0.91 5.08
N PHE A 17 14.73 0.18 4.88
CA PHE A 17 14.89 1.24 5.87
C PHE A 17 14.47 2.61 5.34
N ASN A 18 14.03 2.67 4.08
CA ASN A 18 13.65 3.93 3.46
C ASN A 18 12.26 4.38 3.93
N THR A 19 12.19 5.61 4.46
CA THR A 19 10.96 6.24 4.95
C THR A 19 10.38 7.29 4.00
N GLN A 20 11.03 7.56 2.87
CA GLN A 20 10.68 8.66 1.95
C GLN A 20 10.38 8.19 0.54
N ASN A 21 10.97 7.08 0.09
CA ASN A 21 10.78 6.55 -1.25
C ASN A 21 9.59 5.60 -1.31
N ARG A 22 8.99 5.49 -2.50
CA ARG A 22 7.92 4.54 -2.77
C ARG A 22 8.53 3.17 -3.07
N ILE A 23 7.76 2.13 -2.76
CA ILE A 23 8.13 0.75 -3.07
C ILE A 23 7.27 0.30 -4.23
N SER A 24 7.89 -0.06 -5.35
CA SER A 24 7.20 -0.67 -6.48
C SER A 24 7.45 -2.17 -6.47
N VAL A 25 6.39 -2.94 -6.26
CA VAL A 25 6.39 -4.40 -6.41
C VAL A 25 5.67 -4.74 -7.71
N SER A 26 6.41 -5.34 -8.64
CA SER A 26 5.90 -5.73 -9.95
C SER A 26 5.95 -7.25 -10.10
N LEU A 27 4.82 -7.84 -10.45
CA LEU A 27 4.67 -9.25 -10.77
C LEU A 27 4.44 -9.41 -12.27
N THR A 28 5.46 -9.88 -12.98
CA THR A 28 5.36 -10.17 -14.41
C THR A 28 4.98 -11.62 -14.60
N LYS A 29 3.84 -11.85 -15.22
CA LYS A 29 3.35 -13.19 -15.55
C LYS A 29 4.08 -13.75 -16.76
N ILE A 30 4.60 -14.98 -16.62
CA ILE A 30 5.14 -15.77 -17.74
C ILE A 30 4.07 -16.76 -18.22
N LYS A 31 3.42 -17.48 -17.30
CA LYS A 31 2.32 -18.42 -17.56
C LYS A 31 1.33 -18.40 -16.40
N GLY A 32 0.07 -18.69 -16.68
CA GLY A 32 -0.96 -18.94 -15.67
C GLY A 32 -1.76 -17.69 -15.31
N ASP A 33 -2.03 -17.51 -14.02
CA ASP A 33 -2.64 -16.32 -13.41
C ASP A 33 -2.21 -16.21 -11.94
N PRO A 34 -0.98 -15.71 -11.68
CA PRO A 34 -0.52 -15.46 -10.35
C PRO A 34 -1.01 -14.08 -9.87
N ASP A 35 -1.51 -14.03 -8.64
CA ASP A 35 -1.96 -12.81 -7.96
C ASP A 35 -1.00 -12.43 -6.82
N VAL A 36 -0.93 -11.15 -6.46
CA VAL A 36 0.00 -10.65 -5.42
C VAL A 36 -0.74 -10.08 -4.21
N ALA A 37 -0.30 -10.53 -3.02
CA ALA A 37 -0.67 -9.97 -1.73
C ALA A 37 0.60 -9.52 -0.98
N ILE A 38 0.53 -8.38 -0.29
CA ILE A 38 1.65 -7.82 0.48
C ILE A 38 1.19 -7.57 1.91
N GLY A 39 2.02 -7.98 2.86
CA GLY A 39 1.81 -7.79 4.29
C GLY A 39 3.00 -7.08 4.93
N ASN A 40 2.74 -6.56 6.13
CA ASN A 40 3.73 -6.02 7.04
C ASN A 40 3.91 -6.98 8.24
N ASN A 41 4.49 -6.51 9.35
CA ASN A 41 4.68 -7.33 10.56
C ASN A 41 3.37 -7.84 11.19
N GLU A 42 2.22 -7.21 10.92
CA GLU A 42 0.91 -7.68 11.38
C GLU A 42 0.39 -8.84 10.51
N HIS A 43 0.89 -8.95 9.27
CA HIS A 43 0.48 -9.95 8.29
C HIS A 43 1.70 -10.64 7.64
N PRO A 44 2.50 -11.42 8.40
CA PRO A 44 3.73 -12.03 7.87
C PRO A 44 3.49 -13.14 6.82
N PHE A 45 2.25 -13.64 6.72
CA PHE A 45 1.81 -14.60 5.70
C PHE A 45 0.60 -14.02 4.96
N PRO A 46 0.79 -13.00 4.12
CA PRO A 46 -0.31 -12.31 3.48
C PRO A 46 -1.05 -13.26 2.51
N THR A 47 -2.37 -13.26 2.58
CA THR A 47 -3.25 -14.00 1.67
C THR A 47 -4.19 -13.04 0.94
N MET A 48 -4.91 -13.55 -0.06
CA MET A 48 -5.94 -12.76 -0.76
C MET A 48 -7.08 -12.29 0.15
N GLN A 49 -7.25 -12.86 1.34
CA GLN A 49 -8.26 -12.47 2.33
C GLN A 49 -7.67 -11.70 3.52
N ASN A 50 -6.36 -11.81 3.75
CA ASN A 50 -5.68 -11.24 4.90
C ASN A 50 -4.32 -10.66 4.50
N SER A 51 -4.33 -9.41 4.05
CA SER A 51 -3.14 -8.67 3.64
C SER A 51 -3.30 -7.18 3.91
N THR A 52 -2.19 -6.43 3.86
CA THR A 52 -2.21 -4.97 3.97
C THR A 52 -2.48 -4.33 2.61
N TRP A 53 -1.88 -4.88 1.55
CA TRP A 53 -2.13 -4.50 0.16
C TRP A 53 -2.35 -5.76 -0.67
N MET A 54 -3.19 -5.68 -1.70
CA MET A 54 -3.32 -6.77 -2.67
C MET A 54 -3.65 -6.23 -4.06
N GLN A 55 -3.33 -7.02 -5.07
CA GLN A 55 -3.80 -6.82 -6.43
C GLN A 55 -4.08 -8.18 -7.05
N SER A 56 -5.24 -8.28 -7.69
CA SER A 56 -5.66 -9.44 -8.46
C SER A 56 -6.25 -8.92 -9.76
N ALA A 57 -5.38 -8.65 -10.72
CA ALA A 57 -5.78 -8.27 -12.07
C ALA A 57 -5.28 -9.33 -13.04
N TYR A 58 -6.07 -9.60 -14.08
CA TYR A 58 -5.65 -10.52 -15.12
C TYR A 58 -4.40 -9.98 -15.84
N GLY A 59 -3.28 -10.70 -15.73
CA GLY A 59 -2.04 -10.34 -16.42
C GLY A 59 -0.88 -10.05 -15.49
N ASN A 60 -0.27 -8.87 -15.66
CA ASN A 60 0.82 -8.40 -14.81
C ASN A 60 0.27 -7.50 -13.72
N ASP A 61 0.73 -7.69 -12.49
CA ASP A 61 0.35 -6.84 -11.36
C ASP A 61 1.47 -5.87 -10.99
N LYS A 62 1.07 -4.71 -10.47
CA LYS A 62 2.00 -3.69 -9.98
C LYS A 62 1.40 -2.92 -8.83
N ILE A 63 1.93 -3.16 -7.64
CA ILE A 63 1.58 -2.42 -6.43
C ILE A 63 2.66 -1.35 -6.18
N THR A 64 2.23 -0.11 -5.98
CA THR A 64 3.09 0.98 -5.51
C THR A 64 2.68 1.35 -4.09
N ILE A 65 3.57 1.15 -3.13
CA ILE A 65 3.35 1.46 -1.72
C ILE A 65 4.03 2.79 -1.42
N HIS A 66 3.25 3.75 -0.92
CA HIS A 66 3.73 5.05 -0.51
C HIS A 66 4.08 5.07 0.98
N PRO A 67 5.06 5.89 1.40
CA PRO A 67 5.40 6.03 2.83
C PRO A 67 4.25 6.51 3.73
N PHE A 68 3.23 7.13 3.15
CA PHE A 68 2.05 7.63 3.84
C PHE A 68 0.85 6.69 3.75
N ASP A 69 1.00 5.52 3.13
CA ASP A 69 -0.06 4.51 3.08
C ASP A 69 -0.29 3.90 4.46
N LYS A 70 -1.55 3.61 4.77
CA LYS A 70 -1.89 2.91 6.02
C LYS A 70 -1.22 1.54 6.05
N GLY A 71 -0.52 1.24 7.13
CA GLY A 71 0.19 -0.02 7.32
C GLY A 71 1.62 -0.03 6.76
N PHE A 72 2.08 1.07 6.15
CA PHE A 72 3.48 1.24 5.80
C PHE A 72 4.35 1.20 7.06
N VAL A 73 5.39 0.36 7.03
CA VAL A 73 6.37 0.21 8.10
C VAL A 73 7.76 0.16 7.48
N THR A 74 8.77 0.61 8.20
CA THR A 74 10.16 0.23 7.89
C THR A 74 10.47 -1.13 8.52
N GLY A 75 11.39 -1.88 7.92
CA GLY A 75 11.71 -3.24 8.33
C GLY A 75 11.37 -4.23 7.25
N ILE A 76 10.67 -5.31 7.59
CA ILE A 76 10.39 -6.41 6.68
C ILE A 76 9.00 -6.24 6.08
N LEU A 77 8.92 -6.34 4.75
CA LEU A 77 7.68 -6.55 4.03
C LEU A 77 7.62 -7.99 3.55
N TYR A 78 6.43 -8.57 3.60
CA TYR A 78 6.13 -9.94 3.22
C TYR A 78 5.29 -9.90 1.95
N VAL A 79 5.63 -10.75 0.97
CA VAL A 79 4.92 -10.86 -0.30
C VAL A 79 4.45 -12.30 -0.45
N GLY A 80 3.14 -12.49 -0.60
CA GLY A 80 2.53 -13.75 -0.94
C GLY A 80 2.08 -13.72 -2.39
N ILE A 81 2.53 -14.69 -3.18
CA ILE A 81 2.07 -14.88 -4.56
C ILE A 81 1.13 -16.08 -4.58
N PHE A 82 -0.11 -15.86 -5.00
CA PHE A 82 -1.15 -16.89 -5.09
C PHE A 82 -1.27 -17.39 -6.52
N GLY A 83 -1.25 -18.71 -6.72
CA GLY A 83 -1.53 -19.30 -8.04
C GLY A 83 -3.01 -19.60 -8.21
N THR A 84 -3.78 -18.77 -8.93
CA THR A 84 -5.17 -19.12 -9.27
C THR A 84 -5.23 -20.38 -10.16
N ILE A 85 -4.21 -20.56 -11.00
CA ILE A 85 -3.84 -21.78 -11.73
C ILE A 85 -2.32 -21.97 -11.66
N ASP A 86 -1.79 -23.12 -12.10
CA ASP A 86 -0.33 -23.35 -12.13
C ASP A 86 0.36 -22.24 -12.94
N SER A 87 1.23 -21.49 -12.27
CA SER A 87 1.76 -20.24 -12.78
C SER A 87 3.27 -20.16 -12.67
N SER A 88 3.87 -19.43 -13.61
CA SER A 88 5.28 -19.03 -13.57
C SER A 88 5.38 -17.52 -13.73
N PHE A 89 6.29 -16.90 -12.99
CA PHE A 89 6.35 -15.45 -12.89
C PHE A 89 7.76 -14.91 -12.65
N GLN A 90 7.92 -13.60 -12.80
CA GLN A 90 9.06 -12.83 -12.31
C GLN A 90 8.55 -11.79 -11.31
N LEU A 91 9.15 -11.79 -10.12
CA LEU A 91 8.90 -10.80 -9.09
C LEU A 91 10.04 -9.79 -9.11
N THR A 92 9.71 -8.50 -9.19
CA THR A 92 10.66 -7.39 -9.15
C THR A 92 10.25 -6.41 -8.06
N VAL A 93 11.17 -6.05 -7.18
CA VAL A 93 10.96 -5.02 -6.15
C VAL A 93 11.93 -3.87 -6.41
N LYS A 94 11.43 -2.63 -6.44
CA LYS A 94 12.25 -1.42 -6.67
C LYS A 94 11.89 -0.29 -5.73
N TRP A 95 12.92 0.42 -5.29
CA TRP A 95 12.80 1.74 -4.67
C TRP A 95 12.57 2.76 -5.79
N VAL A 96 11.43 3.45 -5.75
CA VAL A 96 11.16 4.55 -6.67
C VAL A 96 11.34 5.83 -5.87
N GLU A 97 12.45 6.51 -6.14
CA GLU A 97 12.63 7.90 -5.73
C GLU A 97 11.58 8.75 -6.42
N ASP A 98 10.97 9.67 -5.67
CA ASP A 98 10.16 10.70 -6.30
C ASP A 98 11.08 11.52 -7.20
N PRO A 99 10.72 11.72 -8.49
CA PRO A 99 11.52 12.57 -9.35
C PRO A 99 11.67 13.94 -8.66
N PRO A 100 12.86 14.55 -8.71
CA PRO A 100 13.03 15.88 -8.16
C PRO A 100 11.91 16.78 -8.72
N PRO A 101 11.31 17.65 -7.88
CA PRO A 101 10.27 18.54 -8.36
C PRO A 101 10.79 19.27 -9.60
N PRO A 102 9.97 19.41 -10.66
CA PRO A 102 10.41 20.09 -11.86
C PRO A 102 10.97 21.46 -11.45
N PRO A 103 12.09 21.91 -12.03
CA PRO A 103 12.61 23.22 -11.72
C PRO A 103 11.47 24.23 -11.89
N PRO A 104 11.34 25.22 -11.00
CA PRO A 104 10.25 26.19 -11.08
C PRO A 104 10.30 26.77 -12.49
N THR A 105 9.31 26.44 -13.31
CA THR A 105 9.23 27.02 -14.66
C THR A 105 9.22 28.52 -14.45
N PRO A 106 10.18 29.28 -15.02
CA PRO A 106 10.15 30.73 -14.92
C PRO A 106 8.77 31.12 -15.41
N LYS A 107 7.93 31.66 -14.52
CA LYS A 107 6.58 32.10 -14.86
C LYS A 107 6.77 32.96 -16.09
N SER A 108 6.34 32.47 -17.26
CA SER A 108 6.46 33.18 -18.52
C SER A 108 6.06 34.61 -18.21
N ALA A 109 7.04 35.51 -18.26
CA ALA A 109 6.85 36.89 -17.86
C ALA A 109 5.63 37.34 -18.64
N LEU A 110 4.49 37.48 -17.95
CA LEU A 110 3.28 37.98 -18.57
C LEU A 110 3.73 39.25 -19.27
N PRO A 111 3.53 39.40 -20.60
CA PRO A 111 3.89 40.63 -21.26
C PRO A 111 3.23 41.72 -20.45
N LEU A 112 4.06 42.59 -19.85
CA LEU A 112 3.61 43.80 -19.18
C LEU A 112 2.88 44.59 -20.25
N SER A 113 1.58 44.34 -20.39
CA SER A 113 0.70 45.10 -21.23
C SER A 113 0.56 46.45 -20.54
N ARG A 114 1.51 47.31 -20.92
CA ARG A 114 1.45 48.76 -20.97
C ARG A 114 0.20 49.34 -20.30
N ARG A 115 0.45 49.97 -19.15
CA ARG A 115 -0.27 51.10 -18.56
C ARG A 115 -1.48 51.57 -19.39
N GLY A 116 -2.66 51.25 -18.88
CA GLY A 116 -3.92 51.79 -19.35
C GLY A 116 -4.91 51.96 -18.21
N ARG A 117 -4.83 53.13 -17.56
CA ARG A 117 -5.95 53.87 -16.94
C ARG A 117 -6.53 53.36 -15.61
N VAL A 118 -6.56 54.31 -14.68
CA VAL A 118 -7.16 54.31 -13.35
C VAL A 118 -8.66 53.99 -13.41
N SER A 119 -9.14 53.14 -12.51
CA SER A 119 -10.47 53.27 -11.92
C SER A 119 -10.43 52.89 -10.46
N SER A 120 -10.93 53.82 -9.65
CA SER A 120 -11.10 53.76 -8.21
C SER A 120 -11.96 52.57 -7.80
N PHE A 121 -11.46 51.77 -6.86
CA PHE A 121 -12.30 50.82 -6.14
C PHE A 121 -12.70 51.43 -4.81
N ILE A 122 -14.01 51.65 -4.68
CA ILE A 122 -14.70 52.12 -3.49
C ILE A 122 -14.57 51.07 -2.39
N ALA A 123 -14.09 51.50 -1.23
CA ALA A 123 -14.06 50.72 0.00
C ALA A 123 -15.45 50.19 0.35
N ARG A 124 -15.58 48.87 0.51
CA ARG A 124 -16.76 48.23 1.11
C ARG A 124 -16.38 47.55 2.41
N SER A 125 -17.24 47.80 3.40
CA SER A 125 -17.09 47.68 4.83
C SER A 125 -16.75 46.28 5.38
N PRO A 126 -16.16 46.22 6.60
CA PRO A 126 -15.90 44.96 7.30
C PRO A 126 -17.22 44.32 7.73
N ARG A 127 -17.45 43.06 7.32
CA ARG A 127 -18.49 42.20 7.90
C ARG A 127 -17.89 41.34 9.01
N THR A 128 -18.65 41.32 10.09
CA THR A 128 -18.38 40.84 11.45
C THR A 128 -18.03 39.35 11.56
N PRO A 129 -17.29 38.95 12.61
CA PRO A 129 -17.04 37.55 12.95
C PRO A 129 -18.32 36.85 13.39
N ARG A 130 -18.59 35.67 12.82
CA ARG A 130 -19.63 34.75 13.29
C ARG A 130 -19.02 33.82 14.33
N THR A 131 -19.65 33.80 15.50
CA THR A 131 -19.40 32.94 16.66
C THR A 131 -19.60 31.45 16.35
N PRO A 132 -18.84 30.54 17.00
CA PRO A 132 -19.10 29.10 16.95
C PRO A 132 -20.28 28.72 17.86
N SER A 133 -21.27 27.99 17.32
CA SER A 133 -22.33 27.39 18.14
C SER A 133 -21.87 26.06 18.73
N SER A 134 -22.21 25.91 20.00
CA SER A 134 -22.00 24.77 20.88
C SER A 134 -22.69 23.46 20.46
N SER A 135 -22.16 22.40 21.05
CA SER A 135 -22.88 21.22 21.57
C SER A 135 -23.52 20.23 20.60
N THR A 136 -22.97 19.01 20.55
CA THR A 136 -23.78 17.80 20.75
C THR A 136 -22.98 16.79 21.57
N LYS A 137 -23.40 16.62 22.83
CA LYS A 137 -23.18 15.43 23.64
C LYS A 137 -24.05 14.31 23.06
N MET A 138 -23.50 13.11 22.86
CA MET A 138 -24.27 11.87 23.09
C MET A 138 -23.36 10.80 23.70
N SER A 139 -23.95 10.14 24.69
CA SER A 139 -23.41 9.25 25.70
C SER A 139 -23.11 7.83 25.18
N PRO A 140 -22.41 6.98 25.97
CA PRO A 140 -22.12 5.60 25.62
C PRO A 140 -23.30 4.68 25.96
N SER A 141 -23.47 3.58 25.24
CA SER A 141 -24.33 2.49 25.71
C SER A 141 -24.02 1.14 25.06
N SER A 142 -24.04 0.15 25.94
CA SER A 142 -24.32 -1.27 25.70
C SER A 142 -23.16 -2.20 25.37
N ALA A 143 -22.53 -2.62 26.46
CA ALA A 143 -22.14 -3.99 26.72
C ALA A 143 -23.13 -5.02 26.13
N ARG A 144 -22.60 -6.05 25.47
CA ARG A 144 -23.25 -7.35 25.42
C ARG A 144 -22.20 -8.45 25.55
N SER A 145 -22.10 -8.89 26.80
CA SER A 145 -21.65 -10.22 27.20
C SER A 145 -22.47 -11.29 26.47
N ARG A 146 -21.78 -12.31 25.94
CA ARG A 146 -22.21 -13.67 25.59
C ARG A 146 -21.00 -14.33 24.92
N LYS A 147 -20.65 -15.58 25.10
CA LYS A 147 -21.02 -16.65 26.03
C LYS A 147 -20.11 -17.80 25.61
N ASP A 148 -19.64 -18.55 26.59
CA ASP A 148 -18.88 -19.78 26.48
C ASP A 148 -19.39 -20.77 25.42
N GLY A 149 -18.43 -21.53 24.89
CA GLY A 149 -18.60 -22.70 24.03
C GLY A 149 -17.31 -22.88 23.23
N GLY A 150 -16.30 -23.62 23.68
CA GLY A 150 -16.42 -24.98 24.19
C GLY A 150 -16.59 -25.92 22.99
N GLY A 151 -15.47 -26.31 22.39
CA GLY A 151 -15.46 -27.12 21.18
C GLY A 151 -14.05 -27.56 20.83
N ASP A 152 -13.55 -28.55 21.57
CA ASP A 152 -12.44 -29.40 21.17
C ASP A 152 -12.68 -29.94 19.76
N SER A 153 -11.70 -29.74 18.87
CA SER A 153 -11.44 -30.67 17.78
C SER A 153 -9.97 -30.65 17.43
N ILE A 154 -9.27 -31.58 18.07
CA ILE A 154 -8.02 -32.18 17.64
C ILE A 154 -8.17 -32.58 16.16
N LEU A 155 -7.36 -31.96 15.30
CA LEU A 155 -7.04 -32.49 13.98
C LEU A 155 -5.55 -32.25 13.75
N ASP A 156 -4.79 -33.27 14.12
CA ASP A 156 -3.45 -33.55 13.65
C ASP A 156 -3.47 -33.63 12.11
N LYS A 157 -2.75 -32.72 11.46
CA LYS A 157 -2.18 -32.95 10.13
C LYS A 157 -0.79 -32.35 10.09
N SER A 158 0.13 -33.23 10.45
CA SER A 158 1.52 -33.29 10.03
C SER A 158 1.74 -32.96 8.54
N ALA A 159 2.93 -32.41 8.26
CA ALA A 159 3.62 -32.26 6.98
C ALA A 159 3.15 -31.13 6.04
N ASP A 160 3.95 -30.06 5.95
CA ASP A 160 4.92 -29.96 4.85
C ASP A 160 5.99 -28.90 5.19
N ASP A 161 7.21 -29.42 5.34
CA ASP A 161 8.46 -28.72 5.47
C ASP A 161 8.77 -28.04 4.12
N ASN A 162 8.43 -26.75 4.00
CA ASN A 162 8.78 -25.97 2.82
C ASN A 162 10.10 -25.23 3.13
N PRO A 163 11.23 -25.61 2.52
CA PRO A 163 12.50 -24.98 2.82
C PRO A 163 12.47 -23.52 2.39
N GLU A 164 12.70 -22.61 3.35
CA GLU A 164 12.97 -21.20 3.10
C GLU A 164 14.11 -21.07 2.08
N GLN A 165 13.80 -20.65 0.85
CA GLN A 165 14.80 -20.18 -0.10
C GLN A 165 15.14 -18.74 0.28
N ILE A 166 16.18 -18.58 1.10
CA ILE A 166 16.80 -17.29 1.39
C ILE A 166 17.66 -16.94 0.18
N VAL A 167 17.26 -15.91 -0.57
CA VAL A 167 18.13 -15.26 -1.56
C VAL A 167 18.77 -14.06 -0.87
N GLU A 168 20.01 -14.24 -0.40
CA GLU A 168 20.87 -13.12 -0.03
C GLU A 168 21.54 -12.62 -1.33
N GLU A 169 21.10 -11.47 -1.83
CA GLU A 169 21.89 -10.71 -2.82
C GLU A 169 22.79 -9.74 -2.04
N ASP A 170 24.05 -10.12 -1.89
CA ASP A 170 25.12 -9.19 -1.51
C ASP A 170 25.35 -8.23 -2.69
N GLY A 171 25.04 -6.96 -2.48
CA GLY A 171 25.33 -5.88 -3.41
C GLY A 171 26.79 -5.46 -3.30
N GLU A 172 27.49 -5.51 -4.44
CA GLU A 172 28.76 -4.80 -4.70
C GLU A 172 28.49 -3.39 -5.26
#